data_AF-A0A5C7XG31-F1
#
_entry.id   AF-A0A5C7XG31-F1
#
_cell.length_a   1.000
_cell.length_b   1.000
_cell.length_c   1.000
_cell.angle_alpha   90.00
_cell.angle_beta   90.00
_cell.angle_gamma   90.00
#
_symmetry.space_group_name_H-M   'P 1'
#
loop_
_entity.id
_entity.type
_entity.pdbx_description
1 polymer ?
#
loop_
_entity_poly.entity_id
_entity_poly.type
_entity_poly.pdbx_seq_one_letter_code
_entity_poly.pdbx_strand_id
1 'polypeptide(L)'
;MSNVIQFLETMGGNAAAARMSTAEYLAAVAALDADESSRRALLARDPGMLVDALDARPFMMCMVVAPGEGNEPAESPAEDAPETPDEPPMQAS
;
A
#
# COMPACT_ATOMS: atom_id res chain seq x y z
N MET A 1 2.39 -4.74 21.09
CA MET A 1 1.59 -4.51 19.86
C MET A 1 1.18 -3.05 19.86
N SER A 2 1.26 -2.36 18.72
CA SER A 2 0.80 -0.97 18.62
C SER A 2 -0.72 -0.91 18.73
N ASN A 3 -1.26 0.02 19.53
CA ASN A 3 -2.69 0.22 19.69
C ASN A 3 -3.40 0.45 18.35
N VAL A 4 -2.69 1.02 17.37
CA VAL A 4 -3.18 1.27 16.01
C VAL A 4 -3.38 -0.02 15.22
N ILE A 5 -2.43 -0.96 15.28
CA ILE A 5 -2.54 -2.25 14.58
C ILE A 5 -3.75 -3.02 15.11
N GLN A 6 -3.91 -3.08 16.44
CA GLN A 6 -5.04 -3.79 17.06
C GLN A 6 -6.40 -3.13 16.72
N PHE A 7 -6.43 -1.80 16.63
CA PHE A 7 -7.60 -1.07 16.15
C PHE A 7 -7.96 -1.44 14.70
N LEU A 8 -6.97 -1.45 13.80
CA LEU A 8 -7.16 -1.83 12.40
C LEU A 8 -7.57 -3.30 12.23
N GLU A 9 -6.97 -4.20 13.01
CA GLU A 9 -7.36 -5.62 13.06
C GLU A 9 -8.82 -5.79 13.50
N THR A 10 -9.23 -5.06 14.54
CA THR A 10 -10.62 -5.09 15.02
C THR A 10 -11.58 -4.56 13.95
N MET A 11 -11.20 -3.52 13.23
CA MET A 11 -11.99 -2.98 12.13
C MET A 11 -12.12 -3.96 10.95
N GLY A 12 -11.03 -4.63 10.57
CA GLY A 12 -11.03 -5.58 9.46
C GLY A 12 -11.64 -6.94 9.80
N GLY A 13 -11.49 -7.39 11.04
CA GLY A 13 -11.96 -8.70 11.51
C GLY A 13 -13.40 -8.73 12.03
N ASN A 14 -14.03 -7.58 12.26
CA ASN A 14 -15.37 -7.50 12.84
C ASN A 14 -16.39 -6.91 11.84
N ALA A 15 -17.37 -7.72 11.42
CA ALA A 15 -18.46 -7.27 10.53
C ALA A 15 -19.33 -6.15 11.12
N ALA A 16 -19.33 -5.95 12.44
CA ALA A 16 -19.99 -4.81 13.09
C ALA A 16 -19.22 -3.50 12.84
N ALA A 17 -17.89 -3.54 12.75
CA ALA A 17 -17.08 -2.36 12.45
C ALA A 17 -17.33 -1.85 11.03
N ALA A 18 -17.72 -2.72 10.09
CA ALA A 18 -18.15 -2.31 8.75
C ALA A 18 -19.45 -1.48 8.75
N ARG A 19 -20.24 -1.52 9.83
CA ARG A 19 -21.50 -0.76 9.98
C ARG A 19 -21.36 0.50 10.84
N MET A 20 -20.15 0.77 11.35
CA MET A 20 -19.89 1.93 12.18
C MET A 20 -20.12 3.21 11.37
N SER A 21 -20.83 4.16 11.97
CA SER A 21 -21.01 5.48 11.38
C SER A 21 -19.68 6.25 11.37
N THR A 22 -19.60 7.27 10.52
CA THR A 22 -18.43 8.16 10.50
C THR A 22 -18.18 8.83 11.84
N ALA A 23 -19.24 9.24 12.56
CA ALA A 23 -19.10 9.88 13.86
C ALA A 23 -18.51 8.93 14.92
N GLU A 24 -18.98 7.67 14.94
CA GLU A 24 -18.42 6.64 15.82
C GLU A 24 -16.96 6.34 15.47
N TYR A 25 -16.61 6.31 14.18
CA TYR A 25 -15.22 6.14 13.73
C TYR A 25 -14.32 7.26 14.24
N LEU A 26 -14.72 8.51 14.06
CA LEU A 26 -13.93 9.66 14.50
C LEU A 26 -13.77 9.67 16.03
N ALA A 27 -14.83 9.33 16.78
CA ALA A 27 -14.76 9.20 18.23
C ALA A 27 -13.79 8.08 18.66
N ALA A 28 -13.84 6.93 17.99
CA ALA A 28 -12.94 5.81 18.28
C ALA A 28 -11.46 6.16 17.99
N VAL A 29 -11.19 6.85 16.87
CA VAL A 29 -9.83 7.33 16.53
C VAL A 29 -9.35 8.39 17.53
N ALA A 30 -10.23 9.28 17.99
CA ALA A 30 -9.87 10.31 18.98
C ALA A 30 -9.53 9.72 20.35
N ALA A 31 -10.20 8.63 20.74
CA ALA A 31 -9.95 7.91 21.98
C ALA A 31 -8.72 6.98 21.92
N LEU A 32 -8.16 6.76 20.73
CA LEU A 32 -7.01 5.88 20.54
C LEU A 32 -5.74 6.52 21.07
N ASP A 33 -5.00 5.77 21.88
CA ASP A 33 -3.63 6.13 22.28
C ASP A 33 -2.67 5.82 21.12
N ALA A 34 -2.69 6.73 20.13
CA ALA A 34 -1.84 6.72 18.95
C ALA A 34 -1.03 8.02 18.90
N ASP A 35 0.19 7.92 18.38
CA ASP A 35 1.01 9.08 18.05
C ASP A 35 0.31 9.97 17.01
N GLU A 36 0.77 11.22 16.91
CA GLU A 36 0.14 12.22 16.05
C GLU A 36 0.13 11.83 14.56
N SER A 37 1.19 11.16 14.08
CA SER A 37 1.30 10.77 12.68
C SER A 37 0.28 9.68 12.32
N SER A 38 0.14 8.66 13.17
CA SER A 38 -0.85 7.59 13.02
C SER A 38 -2.28 8.10 13.14
N ARG A 39 -2.54 8.98 14.12
CA ARG A 39 -3.88 9.56 14.32
C ARG A 39 -4.33 10.37 13.13
N ARG A 40 -3.45 11.23 12.59
CA ARG A 40 -3.73 12.03 11.40
C ARG A 40 -3.99 11.15 10.17
N ALA A 41 -3.21 10.08 10.00
CA ALA A 41 -3.41 9.13 8.91
C ALA A 41 -4.78 8.41 8.99
N LEU A 42 -5.19 8.00 10.20
CA LEU A 42 -6.52 7.43 10.45
C LEU A 42 -7.64 8.44 10.14
N LEU A 43 -7.52 9.67 10.64
CA LEU A 43 -8.53 10.73 10.40
C LEU A 43 -8.66 11.09 8.92
N ALA A 44 -7.55 11.14 8.19
CA ALA A 44 -7.53 11.37 6.74
C ALA A 44 -8.06 10.16 5.94
N ARG A 45 -8.15 8.98 6.56
CA ARG A 45 -8.46 7.70 5.92
C ARG A 45 -7.53 7.41 4.74
N ASP A 46 -6.26 7.80 4.89
CA ASP A 46 -5.26 7.69 3.86
C ASP A 46 -4.38 6.45 4.13
N PRO A 47 -4.50 5.39 3.29
CA PRO A 47 -3.73 4.17 3.47
C PRO A 47 -2.22 4.38 3.22
N GLY A 48 -1.83 5.34 2.38
CA GLY A 48 -0.42 5.67 2.14
C GLY A 48 0.21 6.30 3.38
N MET A 49 -0.47 7.29 3.97
CA MET A 49 -0.04 7.90 5.23
C MET A 49 0.02 6.88 6.37
N LEU A 50 -0.90 5.90 6.39
CA LEU A 50 -0.89 4.82 7.39
C LEU A 50 0.30 3.88 7.21
N VAL A 51 0.65 3.54 5.97
CA VAL A 51 1.84 2.72 5.67
C VAL A 51 3.10 3.43 6.15
N ASP A 52 3.25 4.72 5.83
CA ASP A 52 4.40 5.52 6.25
C ASP A 52 4.47 5.68 7.78
N ALA A 53 3.35 5.98 8.43
CA ALA A 53 3.29 6.19 9.88
C ALA A 53 3.60 4.91 10.68
N LEU A 54 3.22 3.75 10.15
CA LEU A 54 3.44 2.46 10.80
C LEU A 54 4.76 1.81 10.40
N ASP A 55 5.56 2.45 9.55
CA ASP A 55 6.73 1.86 8.90
C ASP A 55 6.39 0.47 8.30
N ALA A 56 5.19 0.37 7.73
CA ALA A 56 4.67 -0.88 7.24
C ALA A 56 5.38 -1.28 5.95
N ARG A 57 5.52 -2.58 5.73
CA ARG A 57 6.07 -3.15 4.50
C ARG A 57 4.90 -3.43 3.54
N PRO A 58 4.58 -2.54 2.58
CA PRO A 58 3.42 -2.72 1.71
C PRO A 58 3.55 -3.94 0.79
N PHE A 59 4.78 -4.36 0.50
CA PHE A 59 5.08 -5.54 -0.28
C PHE A 59 5.99 -6.49 0.50
N MET A 60 5.50 -7.70 0.74
CA MET A 60 6.28 -8.81 1.28
C MET A 60 6.04 -10.02 0.36
N MET A 61 7.09 -10.44 -0.35
CA MET A 61 7.05 -11.62 -1.19
C MET A 61 7.66 -12.80 -0.43
N CYS A 62 6.83 -13.77 -0.06
CA CYS A 62 7.30 -15.01 0.56
C CYS A 62 7.70 -15.98 -0.56
N MET A 63 8.97 -16.00 -0.95
CA MET A 63 9.50 -16.99 -1.89
C MET A 63 9.92 -18.25 -1.13
N VAL A 64 9.40 -19.40 -1.58
CA VAL A 64 9.88 -20.72 -1.17
C VAL A 64 10.76 -21.24 -2.31
N VAL A 65 12.07 -21.35 -2.06
CA VAL A 65 13.02 -21.89 -3.04
C VAL A 65 13.24 -23.36 -2.71
N ALA A 66 12.92 -24.25 -3.64
CA ALA A 66 13.20 -25.67 -3.46
C ALA A 66 14.72 -25.92 -3.60
N PRO A 67 15.29 -26.92 -2.88
CA PRO A 67 16.70 -27.24 -3.02
C PRO A 67 17.00 -27.70 -4.45
N GLY A 68 17.87 -26.96 -5.15
CA GLY A 68 18.30 -27.27 -6.53
C GLY A 68 17.80 -26.29 -7.60
N GLU A 69 16.81 -25.45 -7.28
CA GLU A 69 16.36 -24.35 -8.14
C GLU A 69 17.15 -23.09 -7.77
N GLY A 70 18.41 -23.04 -8.22
CA GLY A 70 19.18 -21.81 -8.19
C GLY A 70 18.45 -20.74 -9.01
N ASN A 71 18.40 -19.52 -8.48
CA ASN A 71 17.79 -18.34 -9.10
C ASN A 71 18.47 -18.02 -10.44
N GLU A 72 18.06 -18.68 -11.52
CA GLU A 72 18.27 -18.15 -12.86
C GLU A 72 17.37 -16.92 -12.98
N PRO A 73 17.93 -15.73 -13.31
CA PRO A 73 17.12 -14.54 -13.47
C PRO A 73 16.11 -14.82 -14.60
N ALA A 74 14.82 -14.86 -14.25
CA ALA A 74 13.76 -14.86 -15.24
C ALA A 74 13.93 -13.60 -16.11
N GLU A 75 14.11 -13.81 -17.42
CA GLU A 75 14.15 -12.73 -18.39
C GLU A 75 12.95 -11.82 -18.17
N SER A 76 13.23 -10.54 -17.91
CA SER A 76 12.20 -9.53 -17.75
C SER A 76 11.35 -9.50 -19.03
N PRO A 77 10.00 -9.47 -18.94
CA PRO A 77 9.18 -9.19 -20.11
C PRO A 77 9.67 -7.87 -20.70
N ALA A 78 9.99 -7.88 -22.00
CA ALA A 78 10.44 -6.69 -22.71
C ALA A 78 9.53 -5.51 -22.37
N GLU A 79 10.11 -4.43 -21.86
CA GLU A 79 9.44 -3.15 -21.75
C GLU A 79 9.02 -2.75 -23.18
N ASP A 80 7.70 -2.69 -23.41
CA ASP A 80 7.11 -2.06 -24.59
C ASP A 80 7.60 -0.61 -24.61
N ALA A 81 8.71 -0.38 -25.34
CA ALA A 81 9.23 0.94 -25.59
C ALA A 81 8.15 1.74 -26.34
N PRO A 82 7.82 2.97 -25.94
CA PRO A 82 6.87 3.77 -26.69
C PRO A 82 7.44 4.03 -28.09
N GLU A 83 6.75 3.56 -29.13
CA GLU A 83 6.98 3.99 -30.51
C GLU A 83 6.87 5.52 -30.57
N THR A 84 8.02 6.19 -30.71
CA THR A 84 8.06 7.59 -31.10
C THR A 84 7.37 7.73 -32.46
N PRO A 85 6.41 8.65 -32.64
CA PRO A 85 5.77 8.87 -33.93
C PRO A 85 6.80 9.29 -34.98
N ASP A 86 6.77 8.58 -36.11
CA ASP A 86 7.53 8.79 -37.33
C ASP A 86 7.46 10.26 -37.78
N GLU A 87 8.58 10.99 -37.71
CA GLU A 87 8.70 12.35 -38.22
C GLU A 87 9.01 12.26 -39.73
N PRO A 88 8.16 12.81 -40.62
CA PRO A 88 8.32 12.61 -42.05
C PRO A 88 9.60 13.29 -42.56
N PRO A 89 10.35 12.69 -43.51
CA PRO A 89 11.61 13.26 -43.96
C PRO A 89 11.38 14.60 -44.62
N MET A 90 12.00 15.65 -44.07
CA MET A 90 12.10 16.95 -44.70
C MET A 90 12.81 16.81 -46.06
N GLN A 91 12.11 17.22 -47.12
CA GLN A 91 12.67 17.33 -48.47
C GLN A 91 13.87 18.27 -48.48
N ALA A 92 14.98 17.81 -49.06
CA ALA A 92 16.12 18.64 -49.40
C ALA A 92 16.50 18.42 -50.88
N SER A 93 16.23 19.48 -51.66
CA SER A 93 16.87 19.94 -52.90
C SER A 93 16.77 19.10 -54.17
#